data_AF-A0A1M6JQV2-F1
#
_entry.id   AF-A0A1M6JQV2-F1
#
_cell.length_a   1.000
_cell.length_b   1.000
_cell.length_c   1.000
_cell.angle_alpha   90.00
_cell.angle_beta   90.00
_cell.angle_gamma   90.00
#
_symmetry.space_group_name_H-M   'P 1'
#
loop_
_entity.id
_entity.type
_entity.pdbx_description
1 polymer ?
#
loop_
_entity_poly.entity_id
_entity_poly.type
_entity_poly.pdbx_seq_one_letter_code
_entity_poly.pdbx_strand_id
1 'polypeptide(L)' 'MLFVLSGYEHSIANMFFIPMGKLLGLSATWGEIFIKNLIPVTIGNIVGGGIVVPVVYYICYVKPFKKEENDNKCEILTK' A
#
# COMPACT_ATOMS: atom_id res chain seq x y z
N MET A 1 14.99 5.66 2.18
CA MET A 1 15.58 5.61 3.54
C MET A 1 14.54 5.88 4.63
N LEU A 2 13.71 6.94 4.50
CA LEU A 2 12.68 7.31 5.50
C LEU A 2 11.83 6.12 5.97
N PHE A 3 11.34 5.29 5.05
CA PHE A 3 10.50 4.14 5.36
C PHE A 3 11.12 3.21 6.43
N VAL A 4 12.41 2.91 6.29
CA VAL A 4 13.15 2.03 7.22
C VAL A 4 13.42 2.75 8.54
N LEU A 5 13.80 4.03 8.48
CA LEU A 5 14.09 4.83 9.68
C LEU A 5 12.85 5.08 10.56
N SER A 6 11.68 5.17 9.94
CA SER A 6 10.40 5.31 10.65
C SER A 6 9.91 3.99 11.26
N GLY A 7 10.62 2.87 11.05
CA GLY A 7 10.23 1.57 11.58
C GLY A 7 9.02 0.95 10.87
N TYR A 8 8.74 1.33 9.62
CA TYR A 8 7.66 0.70 8.87
C TYR A 8 8.03 -0.72 8.40
N GLU A 9 7.01 -1.56 8.32
CA GLU A 9 7.17 -2.97 7.97
C GLU A 9 6.90 -3.23 6.48
N HIS A 10 7.82 -3.96 5.85
CA HIS A 10 7.69 -4.42 4.48
C HIS A 10 7.66 -5.94 4.44
N SER A 11 6.58 -6.51 3.91
CA SER A 11 6.36 -7.96 3.85
C SER A 11 7.53 -8.73 3.24
N ILE A 12 8.11 -8.23 2.14
CA ILE A 12 9.25 -8.88 1.46
C ILE A 12 10.54 -8.81 2.30
N ALA A 13 10.78 -7.68 2.96
CA ALA A 13 11.92 -7.56 3.87
C ALA A 13 11.77 -8.54 5.06
N ASN A 14 10.56 -8.64 5.61
CA ASN A 14 10.27 -9.54 6.73
C ASN A 14 10.39 -11.02 6.34
N MET A 15 10.11 -11.39 5.09
CA MET A 15 10.38 -12.74 4.56
C MET A 15 11.87 -13.09 4.53
N PHE A 16 12.77 -12.10 4.50
CA PHE A 16 14.21 -12.33 4.60
C PHE A 16 14.69 -12.31 6.06
N PHE A 17 14.35 -11.26 6.81
CA PHE A 17 14.88 -11.03 8.15
C PHE A 17 14.32 -12.01 9.20
N ILE A 18 13.05 -12.38 9.13
CA ILE A 18 12.44 -13.24 10.16
C ILE A 18 12.95 -14.68 10.07
N PRO A 19 13.04 -15.33 8.90
CA PRO A 19 13.66 -16.65 8.78
C PRO A 19 15.14 -16.64 9.18
N MET A 20 15.88 -15.57 8.84
CA MET A 20 17.25 -15.40 9.32
C MET A 20 17.32 -15.35 10.85
N GLY A 21 16.46 -14.57 11.51
CA GLY A 21 16.36 -14.53 12.97
C GLY A 21 15.96 -15.88 13.57
N LYS A 22 15.09 -16.64 12.89
CA LYS A 22 14.69 -17.99 13.30
C LYS A 22 15.85 -18.98 13.27
N LEU A 23 16.70 -18.93 12.25
CA LEU A 23 17.92 -19.73 12.17
C LEU A 23 18.95 -19.36 13.25
N LEU A 24 18.96 -18.10 13.68
CA LEU A 24 19.86 -17.59 14.73
C LEU A 24 19.34 -17.81 16.17
N GLY A 25 18.17 -18.44 16.35
CA GLY A 25 17.66 -18.83 17.67
C GLY A 25 16.39 -18.13 18.15
N LEU A 26 15.63 -17.46 17.26
CA LEU A 26 14.32 -16.91 17.63
C LEU A 26 13.37 -18.02 18.12
N SER A 27 12.80 -17.86 19.31
CA SER A 27 11.89 -18.84 19.92
C SER A 27 10.48 -18.87 19.32
N ALA A 28 10.08 -17.82 18.58
CA ALA A 28 8.75 -17.69 17.97
C ALA A 28 8.43 -18.84 17.03
N THR A 29 7.22 -19.41 17.12
CA THR A 29 6.81 -20.48 16.19
C THR A 29 6.52 -19.91 14.80
N TRP A 30 6.65 -20.75 13.76
CA TRP A 30 6.30 -20.35 12.40
C TRP A 30 4.87 -19.80 12.30
N GLY A 31 3.90 -20.44 12.98
CA GLY A 31 2.52 -19.95 13.02
C GLY A 31 2.39 -18.53 13.59
N GLU A 32 3.14 -18.20 14.64
CA GLU A 32 3.14 -16.85 15.21
C GLU A 32 3.74 -15.83 14.26
N ILE A 33 4.82 -16.18 13.56
CA ILE A 33 5.45 -15.33 12.55
C ILE A 33 4.45 -14.99 11.42
N PHE A 34 3.71 -15.96 10.93
CA PHE A 34 2.71 -15.74 9.87
C PHE A 34 1.54 -14.87 10.36
N ILE A 35 0.97 -15.20 11.53
CA ILE A 35 -0.26 -14.57 12.00
C ILE A 35 0.00 -13.18 12.58
N LYS A 36 1.09 -13.00 13.34
CA LYS A 36 1.38 -11.73 14.02
C LYS A 36 2.18 -10.75 13.17
N ASN A 37 2.83 -11.21 12.10
CA ASN A 37 3.66 -10.34 11.26
C ASN A 37 3.29 -10.42 9.77
N LEU A 38 3.46 -11.57 9.13
CA LEU A 38 3.44 -11.64 7.66
C LEU A 38 2.07 -11.29 7.06
N ILE A 39 0.98 -11.81 7.63
CA ILE A 39 -0.39 -11.52 7.19
C ILE A 39 -0.74 -10.03 7.37
N PRO A 40 -0.66 -9.45 8.59
CA PRO A 40 -1.05 -8.06 8.80
C PRO A 40 -0.18 -7.08 8.00
N VAL A 41 1.12 -7.31 7.89
CA VAL A 41 2.03 -6.45 7.12
C VAL A 41 1.71 -6.50 5.63
N THR A 42 1.42 -7.68 5.09
CA THR A 42 1.05 -7.82 3.67
C THR A 42 -0.26 -7.11 3.36
N ILE A 43 -1.26 -7.25 4.23
CA ILE A 43 -2.53 -6.52 4.09
C ILE A 43 -2.28 -5.01 4.13
N GLY A 44 -1.50 -4.53 5.10
CA GLY A 44 -1.16 -3.11 5.22
C GLY A 44 -0.42 -2.58 3.99
N ASN A 45 0.53 -3.34 3.44
CA ASN A 45 1.26 -2.98 2.23
C ASN A 45 0.32 -2.90 1.01
N ILE A 46 -0.60 -3.85 0.85
CA ILE A 46 -1.60 -3.84 -0.25
C ILE A 46 -2.58 -2.68 -0.09
N VAL A 47 -3.08 -2.41 1.13
CA VAL A 47 -4.01 -1.29 1.36
C VAL A 47 -3.31 0.04 1.10
N GLY A 48 -2.08 0.21 1.59
CA GLY A 48 -1.30 1.43 1.37
C GLY A 48 -1.01 1.67 -0.12
N GLY A 49 -0.45 0.69 -0.82
CA GLY A 49 -0.07 0.83 -2.22
C GLY A 49 -1.23 0.72 -3.22
N GLY A 50 -2.22 -0.10 -2.92
CA GLY A 50 -3.32 -0.44 -3.84
C GLY A 50 -4.60 0.37 -3.62
N ILE A 51 -4.79 1.00 -2.46
CA ILE A 51 -6.00 1.79 -2.17
C ILE A 51 -5.64 3.24 -1.88
N VAL A 52 -4.82 3.50 -0.87
CA VAL A 52 -4.57 4.87 -0.41
C VAL A 52 -3.93 5.72 -1.51
N VAL A 53 -2.84 5.23 -2.11
CA VAL A 53 -2.16 5.98 -3.18
C VAL A 53 -3.05 6.17 -4.41
N PRO A 54 -3.69 5.14 -5.00
CA PRO A 54 -4.55 5.31 -6.17
C PRO A 54 -5.74 6.23 -5.95
N VAL A 55 -6.35 6.20 -4.76
CA VAL A 55 -7.47 7.11 -4.42
C VAL A 55 -7.02 8.57 -4.44
N VAL A 56 -5.85 8.87 -3.87
CA VAL A 56 -5.29 10.22 -3.91
C VAL A 56 -5.04 10.65 -5.35
N TYR A 57 -4.42 9.80 -6.17
CA TYR A 57 -4.22 10.08 -7.60
C TYR A 57 -5.53 10.29 -8.36
N TYR A 58 -6.57 9.51 -8.06
CA TYR A 58 -7.88 9.66 -8.68
C TYR A 58 -8.51 11.02 -8.38
N ILE A 59 -8.46 11.47 -7.11
CA ILE A 59 -9.02 12.76 -6.70
C ILE A 59 -8.23 13.92 -7.30
N CYS A 60 -6.90 13.83 -7.33
CA CYS A 60 -6.05 14.92 -7.79
C CYS A 60 -6.01 15.06 -9.32
N TYR A 61 -6.08 13.96 -10.08
CA TYR A 61 -5.86 14.00 -11.53
C TYR A 61 -7.06 13.55 -12.36
N VAL A 62 -7.74 12.48 -11.97
CA VAL A 62 -8.80 11.88 -12.79
C VAL A 62 -10.12 12.64 -12.64
N LYS A 63 -10.50 12.99 -11.40
CA LYS A 63 -11.76 13.69 -11.12
C LYS A 63 -11.82 15.09 -11.77
N PRO A 64 -10.76 15.93 -11.74
CA PRO A 64 -10.78 17.24 -12.40
C PRO A 64 -10.82 17.10 -13.92
N PHE A 65 -10.04 16.18 -14.49
CA PHE A 65 -10.04 15.91 -15.94
C PHE A 65 -11.44 15.53 -16.44
N LYS A 66 -12.12 14.61 -15.74
CA LYS A 66 -13.50 14.22 -16.08
C LYS A 66 -14.49 15.38 -15.95
N LYS A 67 -14.26 16.32 -15.03
CA LYS A 67 -15.12 17.49 -14.87
C LYS A 67 -14.98 18.42 -16.07
N GLU A 68 -13.75 18.75 -16.47
CA GLU A 68 -13.49 19.59 -17.66
C GLU A 68 -14.09 18.98 -18.93
N GLU A 69 -13.96 17.66 -19.13
CA GLU A 69 -14.59 16.96 -20.26
C GLU A 69 -16.12 17.11 -20.28
N ASN A 70 -16.77 16.97 -19.13
CA ASN A 70 -18.23 17.09 -19.02
C ASN A 70 -18.71 18.54 -19.21
N ASP A 71 -17.99 19.51 -18.65
CA ASP A 71 -18.32 20.94 -18.77
C ASP A 71 -18.22 21.40 -20.25
N ASN A 72 -17.16 20.99 -20.96
CA ASN A 72 -17.00 21.25 -22.40
C ASN A 72 -18.10 20.63 -23.25
N LYS A 73 -18.54 19.40 -22.90
CA LYS A 73 -19.62 18.71 -23.62
C LYS A 73 -20.97 19.41 -23.43
N CYS A 74 -21.25 19.95 -22.24
CA CYS A 74 -22.44 20.76 -21.99
C CYS A 74 -22.45 22.03 -22.84
N GLU A 75 -21.31 22.74 -22.93
CA GLU A 75 -21.21 23.98 -23.71
C GLU A 75 -21.53 23.75 -25.21
N ILE A 76 -21.05 22.64 -25.78
CA ILE A 76 -21.32 22.28 -27.19
C ILE A 76 -22.81 21.97 -27.42
N LEU A 77 -23.47 21.30 -26.48
CA LEU A 77 -24.88 20.91 -26.63
C LEU A 77 -25.87 22.08 -26.47
N THR A 78 -25.41 23.19 -25.88
CA THR A 78 -26.22 24.41 -25.69
C THR A 78 -26.03 25.46 -26.80
N LYS A 79 -25.11 25.24 -27.74
CA LYS A 79 -24.91 26.09 -28.93
C LYS A 79 -25.56 25.45 -30.15
#